data_AF-A0A645BMT6-F1
#
_entry.id   AF-A0A645BMT6-F1
#
_cell.length_a   1.000
_cell.length_b   1.000
_cell.length_c   1.000
_cell.angle_alpha   90.00
_cell.angle_beta   90.00
_cell.angle_gamma   90.00
#
_symmetry.space_group_name_H-M   'P 1'
#
loop_
_entity.id
_entity.type
_entity.pdbx_description
1 polymer ?
#
loop_
_entity_poly.entity_id
_entity_poly.type
_entity_poly.pdbx_seq_one_letter_code
_entity_poly.pdbx_strand_id
1 'polypeptide(L)'
;MEHWFLDSEFPNSKAKHAAFHVIPFPLEETVSYMGGTAQGPQSLIEASSQLEQLVEGYGNPGKLGIHTTEAIQCAKPVEQALQEATERMLDAGRAGAIPVLLGGEHSVTNAAIAYLKEQHANEAVGFLQFDAHMDLRFSYEGSKLSHASVMHRVVEAGFPLFQVGIRNFSEEDVQARNTFGVGHFDASALYRSKLEGTFQSLRLPGHFPHKLYITFDVDGLDAGLMSATGTPDPGGLAWWDAIMFLEQLTQDRSIVGFDVVELAPSVLHHPAYTAAKLTYFMMGLAAKRNAQLVCRSKSCLIRIILGDDWRGNQMCFGLQGGLFPIFHPLPISPTIGTEEHHLAPRQVGKQAFEHWLEHLVFQSFGTHRRTSERKRVIAVQHIG
;
A
#
# COMPACT_ATOMS: atom_id res chain seq x y z
N MET A 1 6.42 6.16 -26.03
CA MET A 1 7.28 5.70 -24.93
C MET A 1 7.94 4.40 -25.37
N GLU A 2 9.26 4.30 -25.28
CA GLU A 2 9.99 3.09 -25.69
C GLU A 2 9.98 2.01 -24.58
N HIS A 3 9.79 2.42 -23.32
CA HIS A 3 9.78 1.58 -22.13
C HIS A 3 8.55 1.84 -21.25
N TRP A 4 8.12 0.85 -20.46
CA TRP A 4 7.15 1.01 -19.36
C TRP A 4 7.64 0.26 -18.13
N PHE A 5 7.03 0.51 -16.96
CA PHE A 5 7.50 -0.11 -15.73
C PHE A 5 7.37 -1.64 -15.80
N LEU A 6 8.49 -2.36 -15.58
CA LEU A 6 8.65 -3.81 -15.73
C LEU A 6 8.34 -4.35 -17.15
N ASP A 7 8.75 -3.63 -18.20
CA ASP A 7 8.51 -4.03 -19.59
C ASP A 7 9.22 -5.31 -20.06
N SER A 8 10.31 -5.70 -19.40
CA SER A 8 10.97 -6.99 -19.60
C SER A 8 10.13 -8.19 -19.14
N GLU A 9 9.22 -7.98 -18.18
CA GLU A 9 8.49 -9.06 -17.50
C GLU A 9 6.99 -9.07 -17.82
N PHE A 10 6.39 -7.90 -18.05
CA PHE A 10 4.95 -7.75 -18.23
C PHE A 10 4.61 -6.79 -19.39
N PRO A 11 3.52 -7.06 -20.13
CA PRO A 11 3.00 -6.06 -21.06
C PRO A 11 2.41 -4.87 -20.30
N ASN A 12 2.44 -3.69 -20.93
CA ASN A 12 1.71 -2.54 -20.41
C ASN A 12 0.21 -2.85 -20.37
N SER A 13 -0.34 -3.00 -19.17
CA SER A 13 -1.72 -3.45 -18.99
C SER A 13 -2.69 -2.37 -19.45
N LYS A 14 -3.88 -2.78 -19.91
CA LYS A 14 -4.96 -1.81 -20.18
C LYS A 14 -5.37 -1.14 -18.88
N ALA A 15 -5.51 0.18 -18.87
CA ALA A 15 -5.85 1.00 -17.69
C ALA A 15 -6.95 0.38 -16.80
N LYS A 16 -8.07 -0.04 -17.39
CA LYS A 16 -9.21 -0.63 -16.67
C LYS A 16 -8.98 -2.00 -16.02
N HIS A 17 -7.87 -2.68 -16.31
CA HIS A 17 -7.52 -4.00 -15.77
C HIS A 17 -6.25 -3.97 -14.91
N ALA A 18 -5.62 -2.80 -14.74
CA ALA A 18 -4.41 -2.67 -13.97
C ALA A 18 -4.74 -2.28 -12.53
N ALA A 19 -4.10 -2.96 -11.56
CA ALA A 19 -4.17 -2.57 -10.15
C ALA A 19 -3.31 -1.34 -9.85
N PHE A 20 -2.33 -1.04 -10.69
CA PHE A 20 -1.42 0.10 -10.52
C PHE A 20 -1.36 0.95 -11.78
N HIS A 21 -1.48 2.26 -11.62
CA HIS A 21 -1.26 3.22 -12.71
C HIS A 21 0.00 4.02 -12.41
N VAL A 22 1.07 3.74 -13.16
CA VAL A 22 2.35 4.43 -13.09
C VAL A 22 2.26 5.70 -13.93
N ILE A 23 2.46 6.85 -13.29
CA ILE A 23 2.32 8.19 -13.86
C ILE A 23 3.68 8.88 -13.76
N PRO A 24 4.49 8.91 -14.84
CA PRO A 24 5.77 9.63 -14.84
C PRO A 24 5.53 11.14 -14.89
N PHE A 25 6.09 11.89 -13.95
CA PHE A 25 5.98 13.33 -13.86
C PHE A 25 7.36 13.99 -13.74
N PRO A 26 8.04 14.23 -14.88
CA PRO A 26 9.43 14.71 -14.93
C PRO A 26 9.51 16.24 -14.72
N LEU A 27 8.91 16.75 -13.64
CA LEU A 27 8.98 18.17 -13.29
C LEU A 27 10.28 18.46 -12.54
N GLU A 28 10.97 19.53 -12.93
CA GLU A 28 12.14 20.08 -12.24
C GLU A 28 12.12 21.60 -12.47
N GLU A 29 11.55 22.34 -11.53
CA GLU A 29 11.34 23.79 -11.63
C GLU A 29 11.96 24.54 -10.45
N THR A 30 12.08 23.89 -9.30
CA THR A 30 12.40 24.55 -8.03
C THR A 30 13.59 23.95 -7.30
N VAL A 31 14.22 22.90 -7.82
CA VAL A 31 15.44 22.32 -7.25
C VAL A 31 16.54 23.39 -7.07
N SER A 32 17.24 23.36 -5.94
CA SER A 32 18.14 24.46 -5.55
C SER A 32 19.62 24.08 -5.39
N TYR A 33 19.96 22.79 -5.26
CA TYR A 33 21.36 22.34 -5.14
C TYR A 33 21.88 21.64 -6.40
N MET A 34 21.52 20.36 -6.59
CA MET A 34 21.84 19.60 -7.80
C MET A 34 20.55 19.34 -8.60
N GLY A 35 20.62 19.48 -9.93
CA GLY A 35 19.51 19.18 -10.84
C GLY A 35 19.57 17.76 -11.40
N GLY A 36 18.68 17.46 -12.35
CA GLY A 36 18.59 16.18 -13.04
C GLY A 36 17.38 15.32 -12.63
N THR A 37 16.57 15.76 -11.69
CA THR A 37 15.37 15.06 -11.23
C THR A 37 14.33 14.90 -12.34
N ALA A 38 14.29 15.77 -13.35
CA ALA A 38 13.46 15.58 -14.54
C ALA A 38 13.76 14.25 -15.29
N GLN A 39 14.97 13.70 -15.14
CA GLN A 39 15.37 12.42 -15.73
C GLN A 39 15.02 11.22 -14.82
N GLY A 40 14.68 11.49 -13.55
CA GLY A 40 14.33 10.50 -12.54
C GLY A 40 13.28 9.49 -13.00
N PRO A 41 12.08 9.92 -13.42
CA PRO A 41 11.01 9.00 -13.79
C PRO A 41 11.41 8.03 -14.91
N GLN A 42 12.08 8.54 -15.95
CA GLN A 42 12.50 7.73 -17.09
C GLN A 42 13.60 6.73 -16.68
N SER A 43 14.62 7.18 -15.94
CA SER A 43 15.71 6.30 -15.48
C SER A 43 15.23 5.20 -14.53
N LEU A 44 14.25 5.52 -13.68
CA LEU A 44 13.61 4.56 -12.78
C LEU A 44 12.84 3.51 -13.58
N ILE A 45 12.06 3.93 -14.59
CA ILE A 45 11.33 3.01 -15.47
C ILE A 45 12.29 2.11 -16.24
N GLU A 46 13.36 2.64 -16.81
CA GLU A 46 14.38 1.85 -17.50
C GLU A 46 15.06 0.84 -16.56
N ALA A 47 15.44 1.27 -15.36
CA ALA A 47 16.04 0.38 -14.35
C ALA A 47 15.06 -0.70 -13.88
N SER A 48 13.75 -0.44 -13.91
CA SER A 48 12.74 -1.42 -13.53
C SER A 48 12.75 -2.66 -14.42
N SER A 49 13.23 -2.56 -15.67
CA SER A 49 13.41 -3.71 -16.57
C SER A 49 14.41 -4.75 -16.06
N GLN A 50 15.25 -4.39 -15.08
CA GLN A 50 16.24 -5.27 -14.47
C GLN A 50 15.74 -5.93 -13.17
N LEU A 51 14.50 -5.68 -12.78
CA LEU A 51 13.89 -6.29 -11.60
C LEU A 51 13.31 -7.67 -11.95
N GLU A 52 13.42 -8.57 -10.98
CA GLU A 52 12.74 -9.86 -11.03
C GLU A 52 11.23 -9.70 -10.74
N GLN A 53 10.43 -10.66 -11.22
CA GLN A 53 8.98 -10.63 -11.03
C GLN A 53 8.52 -10.71 -9.56
N LEU A 54 9.37 -11.23 -8.67
CA LEU A 54 9.02 -11.52 -7.29
C LEU A 54 9.54 -10.44 -6.33
N VAL A 55 8.64 -10.00 -5.44
CA VAL A 55 8.95 -9.17 -4.28
C VAL A 55 8.89 -10.06 -3.03
N GLU A 56 10.01 -10.12 -2.30
CA GLU A 56 10.12 -10.87 -1.04
C GLU A 56 9.01 -10.45 -0.06
N GLY A 57 8.21 -11.42 0.41
CA GLY A 57 7.08 -11.17 1.34
C GLY A 57 5.79 -10.65 0.71
N TYR A 58 5.79 -10.36 -0.60
CA TYR A 58 4.65 -9.76 -1.34
C TYR A 58 4.29 -10.50 -2.65
N GLY A 59 5.04 -11.51 -3.06
CA GLY A 59 4.71 -12.35 -4.21
C GLY A 59 4.99 -11.64 -5.52
N ASN A 60 4.05 -11.64 -6.46
CA ASN A 60 4.22 -11.06 -7.80
C ASN A 60 3.19 -9.94 -8.03
N PRO A 61 3.48 -8.69 -7.63
CA PRO A 61 2.58 -7.57 -7.82
C PRO A 61 2.28 -7.29 -9.31
N GLY A 62 3.22 -7.55 -10.23
CA GLY A 62 3.04 -7.34 -11.67
C GLY A 62 1.88 -8.13 -12.27
N LYS A 63 1.55 -9.31 -11.74
CA LYS A 63 0.37 -10.10 -12.14
C LYS A 63 -0.97 -9.43 -11.84
N LEU A 64 -1.00 -8.43 -10.97
CA LEU A 64 -2.19 -7.61 -10.70
C LEU A 64 -2.43 -6.54 -11.78
N GLY A 65 -1.49 -6.40 -12.73
CA GLY A 65 -1.56 -5.48 -13.85
C GLY A 65 -0.97 -4.11 -13.51
N ILE A 66 -0.05 -3.66 -14.36
CA ILE A 66 0.61 -2.35 -14.27
C ILE A 66 0.32 -1.59 -15.57
N HIS A 67 -0.28 -0.42 -15.45
CA HIS A 67 -0.50 0.50 -16.56
C HIS A 67 0.43 1.69 -16.43
N THR A 68 1.42 1.84 -17.32
CA THR A 68 2.25 3.05 -17.37
C THR A 68 1.65 4.02 -18.39
N THR A 69 1.25 5.21 -17.94
CA THR A 69 0.75 6.29 -18.81
C THR A 69 1.91 6.98 -19.52
N GLU A 70 1.65 7.84 -20.52
CA GLU A 70 2.66 8.76 -21.06
C GLU A 70 3.33 9.61 -19.95
N ALA A 71 4.46 10.27 -20.19
CA ALA A 71 4.94 11.24 -19.20
C ALA A 71 4.00 12.46 -19.17
N ILE A 72 3.88 13.14 -18.02
CA ILE A 72 3.26 14.47 -17.94
C ILE A 72 4.13 15.45 -18.74
N GLN A 73 3.48 16.29 -19.55
CA GLN A 73 4.21 17.32 -20.28
C GLN A 73 4.55 18.47 -19.34
N CYS A 74 5.83 18.73 -19.09
CA CYS A 74 6.27 19.83 -18.22
C CYS A 74 6.58 21.12 -18.99
N ALA A 75 6.58 21.11 -20.33
CA ALA A 75 6.78 22.31 -21.16
C ALA A 75 5.52 23.21 -21.21
N LYS A 76 4.96 23.52 -20.04
CA LYS A 76 3.75 24.34 -19.81
C LYS A 76 3.76 24.86 -18.38
N PRO A 77 2.90 25.82 -18.01
CA PRO A 77 2.82 26.32 -16.63
C PRO A 77 2.62 25.18 -15.63
N VAL A 78 3.31 25.26 -14.49
CA VAL A 78 3.35 24.20 -13.46
C VAL A 78 1.96 23.78 -13.01
N GLU A 79 1.03 24.71 -12.86
CA GLU A 79 -0.34 24.44 -12.46
C GLU A 79 -1.08 23.56 -13.48
N GLN A 80 -0.80 23.74 -14.77
CA GLN A 80 -1.39 22.90 -15.84
C GLN A 80 -0.76 21.51 -15.89
N ALA A 81 0.52 21.37 -15.51
CA ALA A 81 1.15 20.07 -15.37
C ALA A 81 0.61 19.32 -14.14
N LEU A 82 0.48 20.00 -13.00
CA LEU A 82 -0.14 19.47 -11.79
C LEU A 82 -1.59 19.05 -12.02
N GLN A 83 -2.36 19.85 -12.77
CA GLN A 83 -3.75 19.49 -13.13
C GLN A 83 -3.79 18.22 -13.99
N GLU A 84 -2.95 18.11 -15.01
CA GLU A 84 -2.90 16.90 -15.84
C GLU A 84 -2.52 15.67 -15.00
N ALA A 85 -1.54 15.80 -14.10
CA ALA A 85 -1.16 14.71 -13.20
C ALA A 85 -2.34 14.32 -12.28
N THR A 86 -3.05 15.30 -11.74
CA THR A 86 -4.25 15.10 -10.91
C THR A 86 -5.32 14.32 -11.68
N GLU A 87 -5.60 14.71 -12.93
CA GLU A 87 -6.59 14.05 -13.78
C GLU A 87 -6.23 12.57 -14.03
N ARG A 88 -4.94 12.26 -14.25
CA ARG A 88 -4.48 10.87 -14.42
C ARG A 88 -4.56 10.06 -13.13
N MET A 89 -4.29 10.67 -11.98
CA MET A 89 -4.49 10.01 -10.67
C MET A 89 -5.98 9.73 -10.42
N LEU A 90 -6.86 10.66 -10.81
CA LEU A 90 -8.31 10.46 -10.73
C LEU A 90 -8.79 9.35 -11.69
N ASP A 91 -8.23 9.25 -12.89
CA ASP A 91 -8.50 8.12 -13.81
C ASP A 91 -8.11 6.78 -13.19
N ALA A 92 -6.95 6.71 -12.53
CA ALA A 92 -6.53 5.53 -11.78
C ALA A 92 -7.54 5.17 -10.68
N GLY A 93 -7.91 6.15 -9.85
CA GLY A 93 -8.90 5.98 -8.79
C GLY A 93 -10.26 5.52 -9.30
N ARG A 94 -10.75 6.09 -10.42
CA ARG A 94 -12.00 5.67 -11.09
C ARG A 94 -11.94 4.23 -11.61
N ALA A 95 -10.77 3.78 -12.04
CA ALA A 95 -10.53 2.39 -12.45
C ALA A 95 -10.39 1.42 -11.26
N GLY A 96 -10.41 1.92 -10.02
CA GLY A 96 -10.13 1.11 -8.82
C GLY A 96 -8.66 0.74 -8.67
N ALA A 97 -7.77 1.41 -9.41
CA ALA A 97 -6.32 1.24 -9.35
C ALA A 97 -5.70 2.18 -8.31
N ILE A 98 -4.48 1.83 -7.90
CA ILE A 98 -3.65 2.66 -7.02
C ILE A 98 -2.78 3.55 -7.93
N PRO A 99 -2.89 4.89 -7.84
CA PRO A 99 -1.97 5.77 -8.55
C PRO A 99 -0.56 5.68 -7.95
N VAL A 100 0.42 5.55 -8.83
CA VAL A 100 1.86 5.50 -8.54
C VAL A 100 2.53 6.62 -9.32
N LEU A 101 2.76 7.76 -8.66
CA LEU A 101 3.39 8.91 -9.31
C LEU A 101 4.92 8.77 -9.20
N LEU A 102 5.62 8.81 -10.32
CA LEU A 102 7.08 8.83 -10.35
C LEU A 102 7.51 10.25 -10.64
N GLY A 103 7.99 10.96 -9.62
CA GLY A 103 8.30 12.37 -9.70
C GLY A 103 9.70 12.64 -10.20
N GLY A 104 9.89 13.85 -10.74
CA GLY A 104 11.16 14.54 -10.68
C GLY A 104 11.33 15.11 -9.28
N GLU A 105 11.10 16.41 -9.10
CA GLU A 105 11.15 17.02 -7.76
C GLU A 105 9.93 16.69 -6.88
N HIS A 106 10.04 16.91 -5.57
CA HIS A 106 9.00 16.58 -4.58
C HIS A 106 7.73 17.43 -4.73
N SER A 107 7.81 18.58 -5.39
CA SER A 107 6.67 19.47 -5.61
C SER A 107 5.53 18.80 -6.39
N VAL A 108 5.81 17.73 -7.15
CA VAL A 108 4.78 16.98 -7.88
C VAL A 108 3.71 16.38 -6.96
N THR A 109 4.02 16.17 -5.67
CA THR A 109 3.05 15.70 -4.67
C THR A 109 1.88 16.68 -4.47
N ASN A 110 1.97 17.93 -4.94
CA ASN A 110 0.82 18.84 -5.03
C ASN A 110 -0.34 18.24 -5.87
N ALA A 111 -0.05 17.43 -6.90
CA ALA A 111 -1.08 16.73 -7.67
C ALA A 111 -1.82 15.70 -6.81
N ALA A 112 -1.11 15.02 -5.91
CA ALA A 112 -1.71 14.07 -4.97
C ALA A 112 -2.67 14.76 -3.97
N ILE A 113 -2.33 15.97 -3.51
CA ILE A 113 -3.21 16.77 -2.63
C ILE A 113 -4.55 17.02 -3.32
N ALA A 114 -4.52 17.45 -4.59
CA ALA A 114 -5.73 17.71 -5.37
C ALA A 114 -6.54 16.42 -5.63
N TYR A 115 -5.85 15.34 -6.03
CA TYR A 115 -6.45 14.02 -6.22
C TYR A 115 -7.18 13.54 -4.96
N LEU A 116 -6.55 13.61 -3.79
CA LEU A 116 -7.13 13.14 -2.54
C LEU A 116 -8.32 13.99 -2.09
N LYS A 117 -8.27 15.32 -2.30
CA LYS A 117 -9.40 16.21 -2.00
C LYS A 117 -10.64 15.88 -2.81
N GLU A 118 -10.48 15.39 -4.04
CA GLU A 118 -11.60 15.01 -4.89
C GLU A 118 -12.02 13.55 -4.66
N GLN A 119 -11.10 12.59 -4.84
CA GLN A 119 -11.39 11.16 -4.77
C GLN A 119 -11.77 10.69 -3.36
N HIS A 120 -11.22 11.32 -2.33
CA HIS A 120 -11.40 10.95 -0.93
C HIS A 120 -11.99 12.08 -0.07
N ALA A 121 -12.77 12.98 -0.68
CA ALA A 121 -13.35 14.18 -0.04
C ALA A 121 -14.08 13.91 1.30
N ASN A 122 -14.66 12.72 1.46
CA ASN A 122 -15.45 12.33 2.62
C ASN A 122 -14.74 11.32 3.55
N GLU A 123 -13.43 11.14 3.38
CA GLU A 123 -12.64 10.15 4.11
C GLU A 123 -11.42 10.79 4.75
N ALA A 124 -11.04 10.33 5.94
CA ALA A 124 -9.78 10.75 6.55
C ALA A 124 -8.62 10.04 5.87
N VAL A 125 -7.75 10.80 5.20
CA VAL A 125 -6.49 10.34 4.61
C VAL A 125 -5.33 11.06 5.30
N GLY A 126 -4.26 10.35 5.62
CA GLY A 126 -3.02 10.92 6.16
C GLY A 126 -1.87 10.77 5.18
N PHE A 127 -0.94 11.72 5.19
CA PHE A 127 0.33 11.63 4.47
C PHE A 127 1.40 11.00 5.35
N LEU A 128 2.08 9.98 4.82
CA LEU A 128 3.28 9.41 5.41
C LEU A 128 4.46 9.76 4.50
N GLN A 129 5.32 10.64 4.98
CA GLN A 129 6.49 11.13 4.25
C GLN A 129 7.76 10.42 4.74
N PHE A 130 8.54 9.89 3.80
CA PHE A 130 9.91 9.44 4.03
C PHE A 130 10.85 10.40 3.32
N ASP A 131 11.75 11.05 4.07
CA ASP A 131 12.51 12.20 3.58
C ASP A 131 13.66 12.57 4.54
N ALA A 132 14.72 13.22 4.05
CA ALA A 132 15.71 13.88 4.89
C ALA A 132 15.24 15.26 5.41
N HIS A 133 14.35 15.90 4.68
CA HIS A 133 13.87 17.27 4.82
C HIS A 133 12.41 17.34 5.27
N MET A 134 12.06 18.42 5.98
CA MET A 134 10.67 18.61 6.42
C MET A 134 9.74 19.10 5.32
N ASP A 135 10.26 19.87 4.36
CA ASP A 135 9.48 20.53 3.30
C ASP A 135 8.27 21.34 3.79
N LEU A 136 8.42 21.92 4.98
CA LEU A 136 7.38 22.64 5.70
C LEU A 136 7.53 24.16 5.62
N ARG A 137 8.46 24.67 4.80
CA ARG A 137 8.55 26.12 4.53
C ARG A 137 7.26 26.60 3.90
N PHE A 138 6.80 27.79 4.29
CA PHE A 138 5.61 28.39 3.69
C PHE A 138 5.83 28.67 2.20
N SER A 139 7.02 29.13 1.85
CA SER A 139 7.49 29.32 0.48
C SER A 139 9.02 29.24 0.45
N TYR A 140 9.58 28.80 -0.67
CA TYR A 140 11.01 28.77 -0.88
C TYR A 140 11.36 29.36 -2.25
N GLU A 141 12.40 30.20 -2.29
CA GLU A 141 12.82 30.98 -3.48
C GLU A 141 11.68 31.68 -4.22
N GLY A 142 10.69 32.18 -3.46
CA GLY A 142 9.54 32.92 -4.00
C GLY A 142 8.37 32.05 -4.47
N SER A 143 8.46 30.71 -4.37
CA SER A 143 7.39 29.79 -4.77
C SER A 143 6.78 29.05 -3.57
N LYS A 144 5.44 29.01 -3.51
CA LYS A 144 4.69 28.12 -2.61
C LYS A 144 4.57 26.70 -3.14
N LEU A 145 4.83 26.51 -4.43
CA LEU A 145 4.83 25.21 -5.11
C LEU A 145 6.25 24.65 -5.21
N SER A 146 7.18 25.11 -4.38
CA SER A 146 8.53 24.57 -4.31
C SER A 146 8.54 23.17 -3.69
N HIS A 147 9.51 22.34 -4.11
CA HIS A 147 9.83 21.07 -3.47
C HIS A 147 9.92 21.24 -1.94
N ALA A 148 10.71 22.20 -1.47
CA ALA A 148 10.88 22.51 -0.03
C ALA A 148 9.65 23.11 0.69
N SER A 149 8.48 23.16 0.05
CA SER A 149 7.23 23.73 0.60
C SER A 149 6.01 22.82 0.41
N VAL A 150 6.16 21.66 -0.23
CA VAL A 150 5.03 20.81 -0.60
C VAL A 150 4.32 20.21 0.62
N MET A 151 5.04 19.89 1.70
CA MET A 151 4.41 19.42 2.94
C MET A 151 3.68 20.54 3.68
N HIS A 152 4.10 21.79 3.52
CA HIS A 152 3.30 22.93 4.02
C HIS A 152 1.93 22.97 3.32
N ARG A 153 1.88 22.69 2.02
CA ARG A 153 0.62 22.61 1.26
C ARG A 153 -0.25 21.44 1.73
N VAL A 154 0.35 20.31 2.11
CA VAL A 154 -0.36 19.15 2.68
C VAL A 154 -1.09 19.53 3.97
N VAL A 155 -0.40 20.18 4.91
CA VAL A 155 -0.99 20.54 6.21
C VAL A 155 -1.98 21.71 6.10
N GLU A 156 -1.72 22.70 5.23
CA GLU A 156 -2.70 23.77 4.90
C GLU A 156 -3.96 23.20 4.25
N ALA A 157 -3.83 22.12 3.49
CA ALA A 157 -4.96 21.41 2.90
C ALA A 157 -5.79 20.60 3.92
N GLY A 158 -5.35 20.50 5.18
CA GLY A 158 -6.05 19.82 6.27
C GLY A 158 -5.73 18.34 6.41
N PHE A 159 -4.72 17.82 5.70
CA PHE A 159 -4.31 16.43 5.83
C PHE A 159 -3.35 16.23 7.02
N PRO A 160 -3.60 15.25 7.90
CA PRO A 160 -2.62 14.84 8.90
C PRO A 160 -1.32 14.35 8.23
N LEU A 161 -0.18 14.79 8.74
CA LEU A 161 1.14 14.44 8.22
C LEU A 161 1.96 13.71 9.28
N PHE A 162 2.67 12.67 8.86
CA PHE A 162 3.68 12.00 9.66
C PHE A 162 4.99 11.86 8.86
N GLN A 163 6.11 12.32 9.42
CA GLN A 163 7.41 12.37 8.73
C GLN A 163 8.41 11.36 9.29
N VAL A 164 9.21 10.72 8.45
CA VAL A 164 10.16 9.67 8.84
C VAL A 164 11.50 9.93 8.17
N GLY A 165 12.58 9.89 8.95
CA GLY A 165 13.95 10.07 8.40
C GLY A 165 14.47 11.50 8.43
N ILE A 166 13.67 12.45 8.95
CA ILE A 166 14.02 13.87 8.97
C ILE A 166 15.30 14.11 9.75
N ARG A 167 16.21 14.90 9.17
CA ARG A 167 17.50 15.28 9.76
C ARG A 167 18.04 16.63 9.27
N ASN A 168 17.39 17.26 8.31
CA ASN A 168 17.76 18.57 7.80
C ASN A 168 16.53 19.48 7.71
N PHE A 169 16.58 20.63 8.38
CA PHE A 169 15.42 21.51 8.53
C PHE A 169 15.81 22.89 9.04
N SER A 170 14.95 23.86 8.77
CA SER A 170 15.06 25.23 9.26
C SER A 170 14.21 25.49 10.51
N GLU A 171 14.40 26.66 11.13
CA GLU A 171 13.55 27.08 12.26
C GLU A 171 12.07 27.24 11.84
N GLU A 172 11.83 27.71 10.62
CA GLU A 172 10.47 27.83 10.06
C GLU A 172 9.79 26.46 9.96
N ASP A 173 10.51 25.44 9.51
CA ASP A 173 9.98 24.08 9.41
C ASP A 173 9.54 23.55 10.79
N VAL A 174 10.34 23.80 11.83
CA VAL A 174 10.02 23.41 13.21
C VAL A 174 8.78 24.16 13.72
N GLN A 175 8.66 25.45 13.41
CA GLN A 175 7.49 26.25 13.77
C GLN A 175 6.22 25.72 13.09
N ALA A 176 6.29 25.41 11.80
CA ALA A 176 5.19 24.82 11.05
C ALA A 176 4.81 23.43 11.61
N ARG A 177 5.79 22.54 11.82
CA ARG A 177 5.59 21.21 12.43
C ARG A 177 4.82 21.31 13.75
N ASN A 178 5.22 22.21 14.64
CA ASN A 178 4.55 22.43 15.92
C ASN A 178 3.14 23.01 15.77
N THR A 179 2.97 23.98 14.87
CA THR A 179 1.68 24.66 14.63
C THR A 179 0.63 23.70 14.10
N PHE A 180 1.02 22.82 13.17
CA PHE A 180 0.12 21.85 12.55
C PHE A 180 0.07 20.50 13.25
N GLY A 181 0.86 20.29 14.32
CA GLY A 181 0.89 19.03 15.07
C GLY A 181 1.37 17.84 14.26
N VAL A 182 2.38 18.06 13.40
CA VAL A 182 2.95 17.03 12.52
C VAL A 182 3.70 15.98 13.34
N GLY A 183 3.31 14.72 13.20
CA GLY A 183 4.00 13.59 13.85
C GLY A 183 5.30 13.28 13.15
N HIS A 184 6.30 12.74 13.87
CA HIS A 184 7.59 12.45 13.26
C HIS A 184 8.40 11.37 13.95
N PHE A 185 9.28 10.73 13.16
CA PHE A 185 10.42 9.94 13.62
C PHE A 185 11.69 10.44 12.91
N ASP A 186 12.40 11.37 13.55
CA ASP A 186 13.64 11.95 13.01
C ASP A 186 14.76 10.91 12.98
N ALA A 187 15.68 10.98 12.00
CA ALA A 187 16.72 9.96 11.78
C ALA A 187 17.58 9.69 13.02
N SER A 188 17.91 10.75 13.79
CA SER A 188 18.70 10.59 15.00
C SER A 188 17.95 9.85 16.12
N ALA A 189 16.63 10.03 16.24
CA ALA A 189 15.80 9.30 17.19
C ALA A 189 15.65 7.83 16.76
N LEU A 190 15.48 7.60 15.46
CA LEU A 190 15.46 6.27 14.85
C LEU A 190 16.76 5.51 15.14
N TYR A 191 17.92 6.12 14.91
CA TYR A 191 19.21 5.52 15.22
C TYR A 191 19.33 5.14 16.71
N ARG A 192 18.96 6.04 17.64
CA ARG A 192 19.01 5.75 19.09
C ARG A 192 18.07 4.61 19.48
N SER A 193 16.85 4.59 18.94
CA SER A 193 15.90 3.52 19.24
C SER A 193 16.37 2.13 18.78
N LYS A 194 17.27 2.03 17.79
CA LYS A 194 17.94 0.75 17.45
C LYS A 194 18.88 0.31 18.55
N LEU A 195 19.69 1.22 19.07
CA LEU A 195 20.63 0.93 20.17
C LEU A 195 19.88 0.53 21.45
N GLU A 196 18.70 1.09 21.65
CA GLU A 196 17.82 0.81 22.78
C GLU A 196 16.92 -0.42 22.58
N GLY A 197 16.92 -1.03 21.39
CA GLY A 197 16.08 -2.19 21.06
C GLY A 197 14.58 -1.88 20.94
N THR A 198 14.19 -0.60 20.86
CA THR A 198 12.79 -0.15 20.77
C THR A 198 12.35 0.12 19.33
N PHE A 199 13.29 0.15 18.37
CA PHE A 199 13.05 0.46 16.96
C PHE A 199 11.88 -0.31 16.32
N GLN A 200 11.75 -1.61 16.61
CA GLN A 200 10.69 -2.46 16.04
C GLN A 200 9.30 -2.24 16.63
N SER A 201 9.19 -1.49 17.72
CA SER A 201 7.93 -1.18 18.41
C SER A 201 7.28 0.12 17.94
N LEU A 202 7.99 0.93 17.15
CA LEU A 202 7.50 2.21 16.65
C LEU A 202 6.31 2.01 15.71
N ARG A 203 5.22 2.74 15.98
CA ARG A 203 3.97 2.67 15.20
C ARG A 203 3.42 4.08 15.02
N LEU A 204 2.60 4.27 13.98
CA LEU A 204 1.79 5.48 13.87
C LEU A 204 0.81 5.57 15.05
N PRO A 205 0.48 6.78 15.52
CA PRO A 205 -0.54 6.96 16.54
C PRO A 205 -1.87 6.32 16.13
N GLY A 206 -2.60 5.76 17.09
CA GLY A 206 -3.88 5.07 16.81
C GLY A 206 -4.93 5.97 16.15
N HIS A 207 -4.88 7.28 16.42
CA HIS A 207 -5.75 8.29 15.81
C HIS A 207 -5.28 8.74 14.42
N PHE A 208 -4.09 8.34 13.97
CA PHE A 208 -3.62 8.69 12.63
C PHE A 208 -4.50 7.97 11.58
N PRO A 209 -4.87 8.64 10.47
CA PRO A 209 -5.84 8.10 9.51
C PRO A 209 -5.54 6.69 9.04
N HIS A 210 -6.61 5.91 8.82
CA HIS A 210 -6.49 4.54 8.34
C HIS A 210 -6.07 4.45 6.86
N LYS A 211 -6.46 5.44 6.06
CA LYS A 211 -6.05 5.59 4.66
C LYS A 211 -4.78 6.44 4.61
N LEU A 212 -3.78 5.94 3.91
CA LEU A 212 -2.48 6.59 3.77
C LEU A 212 -2.19 6.89 2.31
N TYR A 213 -1.71 8.10 2.06
CA TYR A 213 -0.91 8.39 0.88
C TYR A 213 0.56 8.42 1.32
N ILE A 214 1.41 7.67 0.65
CA ILE A 214 2.84 7.60 1.00
C ILE A 214 3.62 8.42 -0.01
N THR A 215 4.42 9.36 0.47
CA THR A 215 5.36 10.10 -0.37
C THR A 215 6.77 9.74 0.06
N PHE A 216 7.58 9.24 -0.88
CA PHE A 216 8.92 8.77 -0.59
C PHE A 216 9.93 9.58 -1.40
N ASP A 217 10.56 10.54 -0.74
CA ASP A 217 11.78 11.17 -1.23
C ASP A 217 12.95 10.19 -1.08
N VAL A 218 13.64 9.90 -2.18
CA VAL A 218 14.75 8.96 -2.16
C VAL A 218 15.91 9.44 -1.29
N ASP A 219 16.02 10.74 -1.00
CA ASP A 219 17.01 11.32 -0.10
C ASP A 219 16.76 10.98 1.39
N GLY A 220 15.57 10.46 1.72
CA GLY A 220 15.28 9.85 3.01
C GLY A 220 16.19 8.65 3.31
N LEU A 221 16.73 8.01 2.26
CA LEU A 221 17.77 6.99 2.37
C LEU A 221 19.13 7.63 2.66
N ASP A 222 20.03 6.88 3.29
CA ASP A 222 21.39 7.35 3.53
C ASP A 222 22.12 7.66 2.20
N ALA A 223 22.87 8.76 2.14
CA ALA A 223 23.63 9.18 0.96
C ALA A 223 24.61 8.11 0.43
N GLY A 224 25.08 7.19 1.28
CA GLY A 224 25.90 6.05 0.85
C GLY A 224 25.12 5.00 0.03
N LEU A 225 23.79 4.92 0.22
CA LEU A 225 22.88 4.07 -0.56
C LEU A 225 22.23 4.84 -1.73
N MET A 226 21.88 6.10 -1.50
CA MET A 226 21.21 6.97 -2.47
C MET A 226 21.98 8.28 -2.63
N SER A 227 23.01 8.25 -3.47
CA SER A 227 23.79 9.45 -3.83
C SER A 227 23.21 10.23 -5.00
N ALA A 228 22.19 9.67 -5.68
CA ALA A 228 21.61 10.22 -6.91
C ALA A 228 20.30 10.96 -6.61
N THR A 229 20.42 12.09 -5.93
CA THR A 229 19.33 13.01 -5.59
C THR A 229 19.87 14.44 -5.61
N GLY A 230 18.97 15.43 -5.66
CA GLY A 230 19.33 16.84 -5.59
C GLY A 230 20.08 17.21 -4.31
N THR A 231 19.71 16.60 -3.18
CA THR A 231 20.17 16.96 -1.82
C THR A 231 20.58 15.73 -0.99
N PRO A 232 21.65 14.99 -1.38
CA PRO A 232 22.03 13.77 -0.67
C PRO A 232 22.51 14.09 0.76
N ASP A 233 21.85 13.50 1.75
CA ASP A 233 22.07 13.80 3.17
C ASP A 233 22.55 12.55 3.95
N PRO A 234 23.66 12.62 4.71
CA PRO A 234 24.20 11.46 5.45
C PRO A 234 23.40 11.12 6.72
N GLY A 235 23.49 9.86 7.16
CA GLY A 235 22.83 9.39 8.39
C GLY A 235 21.35 9.07 8.19
N GLY A 236 20.95 8.75 6.95
CA GLY A 236 19.59 8.40 6.58
C GLY A 236 19.23 6.94 6.84
N LEU A 237 18.09 6.52 6.29
CA LEU A 237 17.63 5.14 6.40
C LEU A 237 18.48 4.22 5.53
N ALA A 238 18.95 3.11 6.08
CA ALA A 238 19.43 2.01 5.24
C ALA A 238 18.22 1.32 4.58
N TRP A 239 18.47 0.53 3.52
CA TRP A 239 17.43 -0.17 2.77
C TRP A 239 16.43 -0.90 3.67
N TRP A 240 16.92 -1.75 4.58
CA TRP A 240 16.06 -2.54 5.45
C TRP A 240 15.33 -1.73 6.52
N ASP A 241 15.84 -0.55 6.89
CA ASP A 241 15.12 0.35 7.78
C ASP A 241 13.89 0.93 7.08
N ALA A 242 14.06 1.40 5.85
CA ALA A 242 12.97 1.94 5.04
C ALA A 242 11.89 0.87 4.79
N ILE A 243 12.29 -0.34 4.38
CA ILE A 243 11.38 -1.47 4.20
C ILE A 243 10.62 -1.78 5.50
N MET A 244 11.34 -1.94 6.62
CA MET A 244 10.72 -2.25 7.91
C MET A 244 9.72 -1.17 8.34
N PHE A 245 10.05 0.12 8.18
CA PHE A 245 9.12 1.20 8.52
C PHE A 245 7.90 1.27 7.60
N LEU A 246 8.09 1.08 6.30
CA LEU A 246 6.96 0.97 5.37
C LEU A 246 6.02 -0.15 5.83
N GLU A 247 6.53 -1.32 6.22
CA GLU A 247 5.71 -2.42 6.71
C GLU A 247 5.02 -2.11 8.05
N GLN A 248 5.76 -1.59 9.02
CA GLN A 248 5.30 -1.36 10.39
C GLN A 248 4.32 -0.19 10.50
N LEU A 249 4.61 0.93 9.85
CA LEU A 249 3.78 2.13 9.91
C LEU A 249 2.48 1.98 9.11
N THR A 250 2.47 1.10 8.10
CA THR A 250 1.25 0.78 7.33
C THR A 250 0.48 -0.41 7.89
N GLN A 251 0.90 -0.98 9.02
CA GLN A 251 0.18 -2.09 9.64
C GLN A 251 -1.25 -1.65 10.01
N ASP A 252 -2.25 -2.46 9.60
CA ASP A 252 -3.67 -2.14 9.79
C ASP A 252 -4.07 -0.77 9.21
N ARG A 253 -3.47 -0.43 8.05
CA ARG A 253 -3.77 0.74 7.23
C ARG A 253 -3.95 0.31 5.77
N SER A 254 -4.64 1.13 4.98
CA SER A 254 -4.77 0.99 3.51
C SER A 254 -3.96 2.07 2.81
N ILE A 255 -3.39 1.76 1.66
CA ILE A 255 -2.60 2.70 0.84
C ILE A 255 -3.45 3.11 -0.36
N VAL A 256 -3.78 4.39 -0.48
CA VAL A 256 -4.68 4.93 -1.52
C VAL A 256 -3.94 5.53 -2.73
N GLY A 257 -2.61 5.58 -2.65
CA GLY A 257 -1.72 6.12 -3.65
C GLY A 257 -0.34 6.32 -3.04
N PHE A 258 0.67 6.44 -3.89
CA PHE A 258 1.99 6.84 -3.43
C PHE A 258 2.82 7.48 -4.54
N ASP A 259 3.89 8.15 -4.13
CA ASP A 259 4.91 8.66 -5.04
C ASP A 259 6.34 8.31 -4.59
N VAL A 260 7.24 8.28 -5.58
CA VAL A 260 8.70 8.19 -5.39
C VAL A 260 9.31 9.34 -6.18
N VAL A 261 10.08 10.19 -5.50
CA VAL A 261 10.52 11.50 -6.01
C VAL A 261 12.01 11.74 -5.75
N GLU A 262 12.53 12.85 -6.28
CA GLU A 262 13.89 13.39 -6.12
C GLU A 262 15.03 12.47 -6.61
N LEU A 263 14.73 11.47 -7.43
CA LEU A 263 15.78 10.71 -8.11
C LEU A 263 16.43 11.58 -9.20
N ALA A 264 17.68 11.96 -8.99
CA ALA A 264 18.52 12.64 -9.98
C ALA A 264 19.59 11.66 -10.49
N PRO A 265 19.33 10.89 -11.56
CA PRO A 265 20.21 9.81 -12.00
C PRO A 265 21.66 10.27 -12.21
N SER A 266 22.60 9.43 -11.78
CA SER A 266 24.03 9.67 -11.87
C SER A 266 24.73 8.61 -12.74
N VAL A 267 26.06 8.66 -12.82
CA VAL A 267 26.84 7.62 -13.50
C VAL A 267 26.75 6.24 -12.83
N LEU A 268 26.28 6.18 -11.58
CA LEU A 268 26.07 4.93 -10.86
C LEU A 268 24.70 4.34 -11.25
N HIS A 269 24.66 3.05 -11.53
CA HIS A 269 23.42 2.37 -11.94
C HIS A 269 22.50 2.00 -10.76
N HIS A 270 23.09 1.74 -9.59
CA HIS A 270 22.34 1.24 -8.44
C HIS A 270 21.26 2.20 -7.90
N PRO A 271 21.37 3.53 -7.94
CA PRO A 271 20.34 4.41 -7.39
C PRO A 271 18.99 4.31 -8.11
N ALA A 272 18.99 4.35 -9.44
CA ALA A 272 17.77 4.16 -10.24
C ALA A 272 17.16 2.76 -10.00
N TYR A 273 18.01 1.73 -9.90
CA TYR A 273 17.58 0.37 -9.53
C TYR A 273 16.97 0.33 -8.12
N THR A 274 17.55 1.02 -7.13
CA THR A 274 17.03 1.12 -5.77
C THR A 274 15.65 1.78 -5.76
N ALA A 275 15.46 2.88 -6.48
CA ALA A 275 14.17 3.56 -6.60
C ALA A 275 13.11 2.69 -7.31
N ALA A 276 13.50 1.97 -8.36
CA ALA A 276 12.62 1.03 -9.05
C ALA A 276 12.21 -0.14 -8.13
N LYS A 277 13.17 -0.71 -7.38
CA LYS A 277 12.92 -1.79 -6.43
C LYS A 277 12.02 -1.33 -5.29
N LEU A 278 12.21 -0.12 -4.78
CA LEU A 278 11.36 0.49 -3.75
C LEU A 278 9.93 0.67 -4.28
N THR A 279 9.78 1.20 -5.49
CA THR A 279 8.49 1.36 -6.17
C THR A 279 7.75 0.02 -6.27
N TYR A 280 8.43 -1.03 -6.75
CA TYR A 280 7.81 -2.36 -6.92
C TYR A 280 7.47 -3.01 -5.57
N PHE A 281 8.31 -2.81 -4.55
CA PHE A 281 8.01 -3.20 -3.17
C PHE A 281 6.73 -2.52 -2.66
N MET A 282 6.61 -1.21 -2.85
CA MET A 282 5.44 -0.44 -2.40
C MET A 282 4.15 -0.85 -3.13
N MET A 283 4.23 -1.23 -4.41
CA MET A 283 3.10 -1.86 -5.12
C MET A 283 2.63 -3.13 -4.39
N GLY A 284 3.57 -4.04 -4.07
CA GLY A 284 3.26 -5.27 -3.32
C GLY A 284 2.67 -4.99 -1.94
N LEU A 285 3.27 -4.05 -1.20
CA LEU A 285 2.78 -3.62 0.10
C LEU A 285 1.34 -3.08 0.02
N ALA A 286 1.08 -2.18 -0.92
CA ALA A 286 -0.24 -1.59 -1.11
C ALA A 286 -1.31 -2.63 -1.47
N ALA A 287 -1.00 -3.57 -2.37
CA ALA A 287 -1.91 -4.67 -2.69
C ALA A 287 -2.23 -5.54 -1.47
N LYS A 288 -1.22 -5.92 -0.69
CA LYS A 288 -1.40 -6.74 0.53
C LYS A 288 -2.26 -6.01 1.56
N ARG A 289 -1.97 -4.73 1.83
CA ARG A 289 -2.71 -3.91 2.80
C ARG A 289 -4.17 -3.75 2.40
N ASN A 290 -4.43 -3.44 1.13
CA ASN A 290 -5.79 -3.21 0.65
C ASN A 290 -6.61 -4.52 0.60
N ALA A 291 -6.00 -5.66 0.26
CA ALA A 291 -6.68 -6.96 0.28
C ALA A 291 -7.04 -7.44 1.70
N GLN A 292 -6.12 -7.27 2.66
CA GLN A 292 -6.34 -7.68 4.06
C GLN A 292 -7.54 -6.97 4.69
N LEU A 293 -7.80 -5.73 4.30
CA LEU A 293 -8.88 -4.91 4.86
C LEU A 293 -10.24 -5.19 4.22
N VAL A 294 -10.28 -5.53 2.93
CA VAL A 294 -11.50 -6.02 2.26
C VAL A 294 -11.99 -7.31 2.92
N CYS A 295 -11.08 -8.21 3.32
CA CYS A 295 -11.40 -9.46 4.01
C CYS A 295 -11.99 -9.25 5.43
N ARG A 296 -11.71 -8.13 6.09
CA ARG A 296 -12.19 -7.84 7.45
C ARG A 296 -13.57 -7.18 7.50
N SER A 297 -14.06 -6.56 6.42
CA SER A 297 -15.25 -5.67 6.50
C SER A 297 -16.59 -6.31 6.11
N LYS A 298 -16.63 -7.51 5.51
CA LYS A 298 -17.85 -8.29 5.24
C LYS A 298 -17.50 -9.75 4.91
N SER A 299 -18.38 -10.66 5.29
CA SER A 299 -18.38 -12.09 4.95
C SER A 299 -17.93 -12.37 3.51
N CYS A 300 -16.65 -12.74 3.33
CA CYS A 300 -16.16 -13.31 2.10
C CYS A 300 -15.13 -14.40 2.42
N LEU A 301 -15.65 -15.61 2.63
CA LEU A 301 -14.88 -16.81 2.31
C LEU A 301 -14.74 -16.82 0.78
N ILE A 302 -13.53 -16.52 0.28
CA ILE A 302 -12.87 -17.10 -0.92
C ILE A 302 -11.92 -16.09 -1.57
N ARG A 303 -10.66 -16.55 -1.69
CA ARG A 303 -9.51 -16.02 -2.45
C ARG A 303 -8.89 -14.71 -1.95
N ILE A 304 -8.01 -14.86 -0.96
CA ILE A 304 -6.55 -14.81 -1.16
C ILE A 304 -5.96 -15.58 0.05
N ILE A 305 -5.65 -16.85 -0.13
CA ILE A 305 -4.67 -17.53 0.72
C ILE A 305 -3.43 -17.62 -0.15
N LEU A 306 -2.45 -16.83 0.26
CA LEU A 306 -1.01 -17.06 0.22
C LEU A 306 -0.58 -18.22 -0.70
N GLY A 307 0.26 -17.88 -1.68
CA GLY A 307 1.06 -18.86 -2.37
C GLY A 307 1.97 -19.56 -1.37
N ASP A 308 1.52 -20.71 -0.87
CA ASP A 308 2.35 -21.79 -0.41
C ASP A 308 2.13 -22.98 -1.35
N ASP A 309 3.23 -23.61 -1.73
CA ASP A 309 3.36 -24.77 -2.62
C ASP A 309 2.12 -25.68 -2.72
N TRP A 310 1.48 -25.69 -3.88
CA TRP A 310 0.45 -26.68 -4.23
C TRP A 310 1.08 -27.82 -5.04
N ARG A 311 1.76 -28.75 -4.35
CA ARG A 311 1.88 -30.13 -4.83
C ARG A 311 0.78 -30.95 -4.17
N GLY A 312 -0.15 -31.42 -4.99
CA GLY A 312 -1.27 -32.24 -4.54
C GLY A 312 -0.79 -33.52 -3.85
N ASN A 313 -1.35 -33.79 -2.69
CA ASN A 313 -2.06 -35.04 -2.43
C ASN A 313 -2.88 -34.93 -1.15
N GLN A 314 -4.15 -35.30 -1.30
CA GLN A 314 -5.10 -35.79 -0.28
C GLN A 314 -4.96 -35.31 1.17
N MET A 315 -5.95 -34.53 1.64
CA MET A 315 -6.43 -34.68 3.02
C MET A 315 -7.96 -34.68 3.06
N CYS A 316 -8.49 -35.76 3.64
CA CYS A 316 -9.89 -35.99 3.92
C CYS A 316 -10.36 -35.10 5.08
N PHE A 317 -11.56 -34.54 4.98
CA PHE A 317 -12.24 -33.88 6.10
C PHE A 317 -12.85 -34.93 7.03
N GLY A 318 -12.49 -34.90 8.32
CA GLY A 318 -13.21 -35.53 9.41
C GLY A 318 -13.83 -34.47 10.33
N LEU A 319 -15.16 -34.37 10.32
CA LEU A 319 -15.96 -33.59 11.27
C LEU A 319 -16.53 -34.53 12.33
N GLN A 320 -16.38 -34.17 13.62
CA GLN A 320 -17.25 -34.46 14.80
C GLN A 320 -16.39 -34.20 16.06
N GLY A 321 -16.79 -33.51 17.13
CA GLY A 321 -18.12 -33.23 17.66
C GLY A 321 -18.48 -34.24 18.77
N GLY A 322 -18.26 -33.89 20.05
CA GLY A 322 -18.95 -34.52 21.19
C GLY A 322 -18.09 -35.26 22.24
N LEU A 323 -18.33 -34.93 23.51
CA LEU A 323 -17.81 -35.57 24.74
C LEU A 323 -18.72 -36.72 25.21
N PHE A 324 -18.10 -37.73 25.85
CA PHE A 324 -18.61 -38.88 26.66
C PHE A 324 -19.01 -40.20 25.93
N PRO A 325 -18.89 -41.37 26.61
CA PRO A 325 -17.74 -41.93 27.34
C PRO A 325 -17.30 -43.30 26.78
N ILE A 326 -16.13 -43.72 27.25
CA ILE A 326 -15.38 -44.94 26.95
C ILE A 326 -16.23 -46.22 27.09
N PHE A 327 -16.23 -47.05 26.05
CA PHE A 327 -16.44 -48.51 26.14
C PHE A 327 -15.48 -49.21 25.16
N HIS A 328 -14.57 -50.02 25.70
CA HIS A 328 -13.87 -51.09 24.96
C HIS A 328 -14.82 -52.31 24.84
N PRO A 329 -14.77 -53.11 23.76
CA PRO A 329 -13.82 -54.22 23.73
C PRO A 329 -13.25 -54.67 22.36
N LEU A 330 -11.98 -55.06 22.43
CA LEU A 330 -11.28 -56.24 21.88
C LEU A 330 -11.02 -56.44 20.36
N PRO A 331 -9.86 -57.05 20.02
CA PRO A 331 -9.29 -57.09 18.67
C PRO A 331 -9.55 -58.42 17.95
N ILE A 332 -9.60 -58.39 16.61
CA ILE A 332 -9.37 -59.57 15.77
C ILE A 332 -8.43 -59.15 14.63
N SER A 333 -7.32 -59.87 14.54
CA SER A 333 -6.25 -59.77 13.54
C SER A 333 -6.43 -60.88 12.47
N PRO A 334 -5.52 -61.09 11.51
CA PRO A 334 -5.51 -60.50 10.17
C PRO A 334 -5.62 -61.57 9.07
N THR A 335 -5.93 -61.20 7.82
CA THR A 335 -5.56 -62.02 6.64
C THR A 335 -5.50 -61.18 5.37
N ILE A 336 -4.26 -60.93 4.94
CA ILE A 336 -3.67 -61.09 3.59
C ILE A 336 -4.61 -61.04 2.37
N GLY A 337 -4.29 -60.17 1.42
CA GLY A 337 -4.79 -60.22 0.04
C GLY A 337 -4.32 -59.03 -0.78
N THR A 338 -3.11 -59.13 -1.34
CA THR A 338 -2.56 -58.25 -2.37
C THR A 338 -3.28 -58.48 -3.70
N GLU A 339 -3.79 -57.43 -4.35
CA GLU A 339 -3.88 -57.37 -5.81
C GLU A 339 -4.16 -55.92 -6.27
N GLU A 340 -3.20 -55.37 -7.02
CA GLU A 340 -3.32 -54.11 -7.75
C GLU A 340 -4.09 -54.33 -9.05
N HIS A 341 -5.15 -53.55 -9.27
CA HIS A 341 -5.69 -53.34 -10.61
C HIS A 341 -5.96 -51.86 -10.86
N HIS A 342 -5.19 -51.31 -11.81
CA HIS A 342 -5.40 -50.02 -12.45
C HIS A 342 -6.75 -49.97 -13.16
N LEU A 343 -7.62 -49.05 -12.75
CA LEU A 343 -8.79 -48.62 -13.54
C LEU A 343 -8.90 -47.09 -13.48
N ALA A 344 -8.90 -46.47 -14.66
CA ALA A 344 -9.09 -45.04 -14.86
C ALA A 344 -10.55 -44.62 -14.59
N PRO A 345 -10.82 -43.42 -14.01
CA PRO A 345 -12.20 -42.97 -13.82
C PRO A 345 -12.74 -42.29 -15.09
N ARG A 346 -13.78 -42.91 -15.67
CA ARG A 346 -14.71 -42.23 -16.58
C ARG A 346 -15.63 -41.31 -15.81
N GLN A 347 -15.89 -40.15 -16.41
CA GLN A 347 -16.84 -39.12 -15.99
C GLN A 347 -18.25 -39.66 -15.75
N VAL A 348 -18.78 -39.40 -14.56
CA VAL A 348 -20.20 -39.29 -14.22
C VAL A 348 -20.25 -38.24 -13.11
N GLY A 349 -21.02 -37.16 -13.12
CA GLY A 349 -22.13 -36.69 -13.92
C GLY A 349 -22.84 -35.66 -13.03
N LYS A 350 -22.97 -34.44 -13.53
CA LYS A 350 -23.19 -33.17 -12.81
C LYS A 350 -24.61 -32.98 -12.25
N GLN A 351 -25.26 -34.04 -11.75
CA GLN A 351 -26.70 -34.03 -11.42
C GLN A 351 -27.05 -34.45 -9.98
N ALA A 352 -26.07 -34.76 -9.13
CA ALA A 352 -26.31 -35.04 -7.70
C ALA A 352 -26.04 -33.84 -6.76
N PHE A 353 -25.53 -32.72 -7.30
CA PHE A 353 -25.14 -31.54 -6.51
C PHE A 353 -26.24 -30.47 -6.43
N GLU A 354 -27.17 -30.46 -7.38
CA GLU A 354 -28.24 -29.44 -7.45
C GLU A 354 -29.45 -29.77 -6.57
N HIS A 355 -29.55 -30.99 -6.03
CA HIS A 355 -30.67 -31.38 -5.13
C HIS A 355 -30.36 -31.19 -3.63
N TRP A 356 -29.12 -30.83 -3.27
CA TRP A 356 -28.71 -30.62 -1.88
C TRP A 356 -28.78 -29.14 -1.43
N LEU A 357 -28.86 -28.19 -2.38
CA LEU A 357 -28.83 -26.75 -2.09
C LEU A 357 -30.21 -26.11 -1.83
N GLU A 358 -31.32 -26.78 -2.14
CA GLU A 358 -32.67 -26.24 -1.90
C GLU A 358 -33.23 -26.52 -0.49
N HIS A 359 -32.61 -27.43 0.28
CA HIS A 359 -33.10 -27.79 1.61
C HIS A 359 -32.53 -26.99 2.80
N LEU A 360 -31.56 -26.09 2.58
CA LEU A 360 -30.90 -25.31 3.64
C LEU A 360 -31.41 -23.87 3.81
N VAL A 361 -32.39 -23.44 3.00
CA VAL A 361 -32.98 -22.09 3.08
C VAL A 361 -34.33 -22.08 3.82
N PHE A 362 -34.85 -23.24 4.22
CA PHE A 362 -36.19 -23.34 4.84
C PHE A 362 -36.21 -24.00 6.23
N GLN A 363 -35.23 -23.74 7.10
CA GLN A 363 -35.36 -24.02 8.54
C GLN A 363 -34.58 -23.03 9.40
N SER A 364 -35.07 -21.79 9.52
CA SER A 364 -34.85 -20.96 10.73
C SER A 364 -35.82 -19.78 10.78
N PHE A 365 -37.12 -20.07 10.76
CA PHE A 365 -38.13 -19.18 11.35
C PHE A 365 -39.27 -20.02 11.93
N GLY A 366 -39.44 -19.97 13.25
CA GLY A 366 -40.76 -20.13 13.87
C GLY A 366 -40.93 -21.17 14.98
N THR A 367 -41.20 -20.64 16.19
CA THR A 367 -42.01 -21.18 17.31
C THR A 367 -41.32 -22.16 18.28
N HIS A 368 -41.43 -22.09 19.62
CA HIS A 368 -42.38 -21.43 20.53
C HIS A 368 -41.84 -21.38 21.99
N ARG A 369 -42.18 -20.28 22.74
CA ARG A 369 -42.66 -20.12 24.16
C ARG A 369 -42.04 -20.99 25.29
N ARG A 370 -41.96 -20.64 26.59
CA ARG A 370 -42.33 -19.56 27.54
C ARG A 370 -41.65 -19.99 28.87
N THR A 371 -41.08 -19.13 29.73
CA THR A 371 -41.61 -18.51 30.99
C THR A 371 -40.37 -17.95 31.72
N SER A 372 -40.31 -16.86 32.49
CA SER A 372 -41.25 -16.27 33.45
C SER A 372 -40.88 -14.80 33.77
N GLU A 373 -41.91 -13.95 33.82
CA GLU A 373 -42.16 -12.85 34.77
C GLU A 373 -41.02 -11.97 35.33
N ARG A 374 -41.11 -10.65 35.08
CA ARG A 374 -41.50 -9.67 36.13
C ARG A 374 -42.00 -8.36 35.51
N LYS A 375 -43.20 -7.97 35.97
CA LYS A 375 -43.94 -6.73 35.67
C LYS A 375 -43.19 -5.50 36.17
N ARG A 376 -43.23 -4.39 35.43
CA ARG A 376 -43.55 -3.06 35.97
C ARG A 376 -44.34 -2.24 34.96
N VAL A 377 -45.47 -1.76 35.45
CA VAL A 377 -46.46 -0.86 34.86
C VAL A 377 -45.90 0.56 34.90
N ILE A 378 -46.20 1.38 33.89
CA ILE A 378 -46.78 2.73 34.00
C ILE A 378 -47.28 3.13 32.60
N ALA A 379 -48.57 3.39 32.53
CA ALA A 379 -49.25 4.04 31.42
C ALA A 379 -49.10 5.56 31.52
N VAL A 380 -49.31 6.30 30.43
CA VAL A 380 -50.31 7.40 30.30
C VAL A 380 -50.16 8.09 28.93
N GLN A 381 -51.25 7.99 28.14
CA GLN A 381 -51.96 8.94 27.24
C GLN A 381 -51.15 9.82 26.27
N HIS A 382 -51.39 9.75 24.94
CA HIS A 382 -52.48 10.41 24.16
C HIS A 382 -52.56 11.92 24.41
N ILE A 383 -52.52 12.77 23.38
CA ILE A 383 -53.59 13.19 22.44
C ILE A 383 -52.87 13.99 21.32
N GLY A 384 -53.23 14.02 20.03
CA GLY A 384 -54.35 13.53 19.25
C GLY A 384 -54.17 14.01 17.80
#